data_AF-A0A535X6A0-F1
#
_entry.id   AF-A0A535X6A0-F1
#
_cell.length_a   1.000
_cell.length_b   1.000
_cell.length_c   1.000
_cell.angle_alpha   90.00
_cell.angle_beta   90.00
_cell.angle_gamma   90.00
#
_symmetry.space_group_name_H-M   'P 1'
#
loop_
_entity.id
_entity.type
_entity.pdbx_description
1 polymer ?
#
loop_
_entity_poly.entity_id
_entity_poly.type
_entity_poly.pdbx_seq_one_letter_code
_entity_poly.pdbx_strand_id
1 'polypeptide(L)'
;ATRLGMSVVVEVHSDAELQRALDADAPIIGLNNRDLTTMKTDRATTARLRPRIPAGHLVISESGIDKRADIEELERLGVDAALVGESLLRATDLDSKVRELSGR
;
A
#
# COMPACT_ATOMS: atom_id res chain seq x y z
N ALA A 1 18.16 8.07 -6.65
CA ALA A 1 17.22 8.64 -5.67
C ALA A 1 17.88 8.88 -4.32
N THR A 2 18.42 7.86 -3.67
CA THR A 2 19.04 7.95 -2.32
C THR A 2 20.21 8.95 -2.23
N ARG A 3 21.10 8.98 -3.22
CA ARG A 3 22.15 10.02 -3.34
C ARG A 3 21.65 11.47 -3.38
N LEU A 4 20.36 11.67 -3.64
CA LEU A 4 19.69 12.98 -3.66
C LEU A 4 18.82 13.21 -2.40
N GLY A 5 18.93 12.34 -1.38
CA GLY A 5 18.14 12.44 -0.15
C GLY A 5 16.68 12.01 -0.28
N MET A 6 16.29 11.36 -1.38
CA MET A 6 14.92 10.88 -1.58
C MET A 6 14.74 9.45 -1.06
N SER A 7 13.59 9.20 -0.44
CA SER A 7 13.08 7.84 -0.19
C SER A 7 12.48 7.26 -1.47
N VAL A 8 12.50 5.93 -1.59
CA VAL A 8 11.93 5.21 -2.74
C VAL A 8 10.94 4.20 -2.21
N VAL A 9 9.72 4.24 -2.74
CA VAL A 9 8.73 3.17 -2.58
C VAL A 9 8.89 2.23 -3.76
N VAL A 10 9.16 0.95 -3.50
CA VAL A 10 9.22 -0.08 -4.55
C VAL A 10 7.86 -0.76 -4.62
N GLU A 11 7.10 -0.45 -5.65
CA GLU A 11 5.78 -1.03 -5.88
C GLU A 11 5.88 -2.47 -6.42
N VAL A 12 5.05 -3.36 -5.88
CA VAL A 12 4.93 -4.76 -6.27
C VAL A 12 3.46 -5.19 -6.25
N HIS A 13 3.09 -6.03 -7.22
CA HIS A 13 1.80 -6.73 -7.31
C HIS A 13 2.01 -8.27 -7.32
N SER A 14 3.20 -8.66 -7.77
CA SER A 14 3.81 -9.96 -7.91
C SER A 14 4.36 -10.67 -6.66
N ASP A 15 4.28 -12.00 -6.56
CA ASP A 15 5.28 -12.74 -5.76
C ASP A 15 6.68 -12.64 -6.39
N ALA A 16 6.76 -12.63 -7.72
CA ALA A 16 8.03 -12.48 -8.45
C ALA A 16 8.61 -11.06 -8.31
N GLU A 17 7.75 -10.04 -8.32
CA GLU A 17 8.16 -8.66 -8.07
C GLU A 17 8.56 -8.43 -6.63
N LEU A 18 7.80 -9.01 -5.68
CA LEU A 18 8.17 -8.98 -4.27
C LEU A 18 9.56 -9.60 -4.05
N GLN A 19 9.85 -10.76 -4.65
CA GLN A 19 11.18 -11.36 -4.53
C GLN A 19 12.27 -10.41 -5.01
N ARG A 20 12.07 -9.74 -6.15
CA ARG A 20 13.04 -8.75 -6.67
C ARG A 20 13.20 -7.54 -5.75
N ALA A 21 12.13 -7.08 -5.11
CA ALA A 21 12.19 -5.98 -4.15
C ALA A 21 12.97 -6.37 -2.89
N LEU A 22 12.78 -7.61 -2.41
CA LEU A 22 13.54 -8.15 -1.27
C LEU A 22 15.01 -8.38 -1.62
N ASP A 23 15.32 -8.92 -2.81
CA ASP A 23 16.70 -9.09 -3.28
C ASP A 23 17.44 -7.76 -3.43
N ALA A 24 16.70 -6.67 -3.67
CA ALA A 24 17.21 -5.31 -3.74
C ALA A 24 17.29 -4.60 -2.37
N ASP A 25 16.93 -5.29 -1.29
CA ASP A 25 16.86 -4.74 0.08
C ASP A 25 16.06 -3.44 0.15
N ALA A 26 14.91 -3.40 -0.54
CA ALA A 26 14.08 -2.21 -0.63
C ALA A 26 13.54 -1.81 0.76
N PRO A 27 13.86 -0.62 1.30
CA PRO A 27 13.46 -0.26 2.66
C PRO A 27 11.94 0.00 2.79
N ILE A 28 11.30 0.38 1.69
CA ILE A 28 9.86 0.63 1.61
C ILE A 28 9.27 -0.16 0.45
N ILE A 29 8.29 -1.00 0.75
CA ILE A 29 7.62 -1.86 -0.22
C ILE A 29 6.15 -1.44 -0.32
N GLY A 30 5.73 -1.07 -1.52
CA GLY A 30 4.35 -0.74 -1.85
C GLY A 30 3.63 -1.97 -2.41
N LEU A 31 2.63 -2.48 -1.70
CA LEU A 31 1.76 -3.55 -2.17
C LEU A 31 0.59 -2.94 -2.94
N ASN A 32 0.69 -2.95 -4.27
CA ASN A 32 -0.33 -2.35 -5.13
C ASN A 32 -1.44 -3.35 -5.43
N ASN A 33 -2.63 -3.12 -4.86
CA ASN A 33 -3.80 -3.96 -5.11
C ASN A 33 -4.35 -3.77 -6.54
N ARG A 34 -3.87 -2.80 -7.32
CA ARG A 34 -4.25 -2.61 -8.72
C ARG A 34 -3.13 -3.08 -9.63
N ASP A 35 -3.44 -4.04 -10.48
CA ASP A 35 -2.59 -4.38 -11.61
C ASP A 35 -2.65 -3.25 -12.64
N LEU A 36 -1.51 -2.59 -12.89
CA LEU A 36 -1.40 -1.44 -13.80
C LEU A 36 -1.48 -1.83 -15.28
N THR A 37 -1.33 -3.12 -15.61
CA THR A 37 -1.46 -3.62 -16.99
C THR A 37 -2.91 -3.92 -17.34
N THR A 38 -3.69 -4.45 -16.39
CA THR A 38 -5.09 -4.82 -16.59
C THR A 38 -6.08 -3.83 -16.00
N MET A 39 -5.59 -2.88 -15.18
CA MET A 39 -6.35 -1.94 -14.37
C MET A 39 -7.30 -2.59 -13.35
N LYS A 40 -7.22 -3.91 -13.16
CA LYS A 40 -8.04 -4.65 -12.20
C LYS A 40 -7.51 -4.46 -10.80
N THR A 41 -8.42 -4.24 -9.86
CA THR A 41 -8.09 -4.12 -8.44
C THR A 41 -8.49 -5.40 -7.72
N ASP A 42 -7.53 -6.05 -7.06
CA ASP A 42 -7.70 -7.19 -6.18
C ASP A 42 -7.12 -6.86 -4.80
N ARG A 43 -8.01 -6.57 -3.85
CA ARG A 43 -7.66 -6.26 -2.46
C ARG A 43 -7.01 -7.45 -1.73
N ALA A 44 -7.16 -8.68 -2.24
CA ALA A 44 -6.50 -9.85 -1.69
C ALA A 44 -4.97 -9.86 -1.94
N THR A 45 -4.47 -9.01 -2.85
CA THR A 45 -3.03 -8.90 -3.15
C THR A 45 -2.23 -8.57 -1.89
N THR A 46 -2.66 -7.57 -1.13
CA THR A 46 -1.99 -7.20 0.12
C THR A 46 -1.99 -8.35 1.12
N ALA A 47 -3.14 -9.00 1.34
CA ALA A 47 -3.26 -10.12 2.27
C ALA A 47 -2.39 -11.33 1.88
N ARG A 48 -2.22 -11.57 0.57
CA ARG A 48 -1.36 -12.63 0.04
C ARG A 48 0.13 -12.32 0.21
N LEU A 49 0.55 -11.09 -0.09
CA LEU A 49 1.97 -10.72 -0.16
C LEU A 49 2.54 -10.30 1.19
N ARG A 50 1.77 -9.61 2.04
CA ARG A 50 2.25 -9.05 3.30
C ARG A 50 2.93 -10.06 4.23
N PRO A 51 2.43 -11.30 4.42
CA PRO A 51 3.06 -12.29 5.29
C PRO A 51 4.44 -12.76 4.80
N ARG A 52 4.78 -12.50 3.53
CA ARG A 52 6.07 -12.89 2.93
C ARG A 52 7.14 -11.82 3.10
N ILE A 53 6.78 -10.62 3.55
CA ILE A 53 7.73 -9.53 3.80
C ILE A 53 8.29 -9.67 5.22
N PRO A 54 9.61 -9.85 5.39
CA PRO A 54 10.23 -9.95 6.70
C PRO A 54 10.17 -8.62 7.45
N ALA A 55 10.49 -8.65 8.74
CA ALA A 55 10.64 -7.42 9.52
C ALA A 55 11.79 -6.56 8.98
N GLY A 56 11.72 -5.24 9.18
CA GLY A 56 12.74 -4.28 8.74
C GLY A 56 12.38 -3.50 7.47
N HIS A 57 11.31 -3.91 6.77
CA HIS A 57 10.74 -3.15 5.65
C HIS A 57 9.47 -2.41 6.10
N LEU A 58 9.32 -1.16 5.69
CA LEU A 58 8.05 -0.44 5.81
C LEU A 58 7.13 -0.87 4.69
N VAL A 59 5.92 -1.31 5.02
CA VAL A 59 4.94 -1.78 4.05
C VAL A 59 3.81 -0.78 3.88
N ILE A 60 3.59 -0.37 2.63
CA ILE A 60 2.48 0.49 2.22
C ILE A 60 1.49 -0.38 1.46
N SER A 61 0.18 -0.32 1.77
CA SER A 61 -0.85 -0.86 0.88
C SER A 61 -1.45 0.24 0.02
N GLU A 62 -1.68 -0.07 -1.25
CA GLU A 62 -2.11 0.90 -2.24
C GLU A 62 -3.31 0.38 -3.03
N SER A 63 -4.15 1.31 -3.50
CA SER A 63 -5.38 1.04 -4.27
C SER A 63 -6.47 0.28 -3.49
N GLY A 64 -7.73 0.60 -3.80
CA GLY A 64 -8.89 -0.10 -3.22
C GLY A 64 -9.11 0.19 -1.74
N ILE A 65 -8.87 1.43 -1.30
CA ILE A 65 -9.07 1.86 0.08
C ILE A 65 -10.11 2.98 0.07
N ASP A 66 -11.31 2.65 0.57
CA ASP A 66 -12.49 3.48 0.42
C ASP A 66 -13.14 3.85 1.73
N LYS A 67 -12.92 3.10 2.83
CA LYS A 67 -13.60 3.34 4.11
C LYS A 67 -12.72 2.96 5.31
N ARG A 68 -13.08 3.43 6.50
CA ARG A 68 -12.41 3.06 7.77
C ARG A 68 -12.15 1.55 7.91
N ALA A 69 -13.15 0.73 7.59
CA ALA A 69 -13.04 -0.72 7.70
C ALA A 69 -11.92 -1.33 6.83
N ASP A 70 -11.58 -0.68 5.70
CA ASP A 70 -10.48 -1.12 4.84
C ASP A 70 -9.14 -0.85 5.55
N ILE A 71 -9.00 0.29 6.24
CA ILE A 71 -7.80 0.62 7.05
C ILE A 71 -7.63 -0.36 8.20
N GLU A 72 -8.71 -0.68 8.93
CA GLU A 72 -8.70 -1.64 10.04
C GLU A 72 -8.32 -3.07 9.57
N GLU A 73 -8.66 -3.43 8.34
CA GLU A 73 -8.19 -4.68 7.73
C GLU A 73 -6.69 -4.65 7.45
N LEU A 74 -6.17 -3.55 6.89
CA LEU A 74 -4.74 -3.38 6.64
C LEU A 74 -3.91 -3.40 7.93
N GLU A 75 -4.39 -2.75 8.98
CA GLU A 75 -3.76 -2.78 10.31
C GLU A 75 -3.68 -4.22 10.85
N ARG A 76 -4.75 -5.01 10.73
CA ARG A 76 -4.77 -6.43 11.13
C ARG A 76 -3.81 -7.30 10.32
N LEU A 77 -3.55 -6.94 9.06
CA LEU A 77 -2.56 -7.59 8.21
C LEU A 77 -1.11 -7.16 8.54
N GLY A 78 -0.92 -6.18 9.42
CA GLY A 78 0.40 -5.66 9.80
C GLY A 78 1.01 -4.73 8.75
N VAL A 79 0.18 -4.03 7.98
CA VAL A 79 0.61 -2.98 7.06
C VAL A 79 0.87 -1.70 7.85
N ASP A 80 1.95 -0.98 7.52
CA ASP A 80 2.39 0.19 8.27
C ASP A 80 1.74 1.50 7.80
N ALA A 81 1.39 1.57 6.51
CA ALA A 81 0.77 2.76 5.92
C ALA A 81 -0.16 2.44 4.75
N ALA A 82 -1.04 3.39 4.43
CA ALA A 82 -1.97 3.32 3.31
C ALA A 82 -1.74 4.50 2.35
N LEU A 83 -1.64 4.23 1.05
CA LEU A 83 -1.64 5.26 0.01
C LEU A 83 -3.03 5.37 -0.60
N VAL A 84 -3.70 6.50 -0.35
CA VAL A 84 -5.09 6.73 -0.75
C VAL A 84 -5.19 7.95 -1.65
N GLY A 85 -5.79 7.78 -2.83
CA GLY A 85 -6.01 8.86 -3.79
C GLY A 85 -7.45 8.94 -4.26
N GLU A 86 -7.94 7.90 -4.95
CA GLU A 86 -9.26 7.91 -5.61
C GLU A 86 -10.41 8.26 -4.66
N SER A 87 -10.49 7.63 -3.49
CA SER A 87 -11.57 7.87 -2.53
C SER A 87 -11.54 9.27 -1.92
N LEU A 88 -10.34 9.86 -1.78
CA LEU A 88 -10.18 11.26 -1.36
C LEU A 88 -10.60 12.23 -2.46
N LEU A 89 -10.18 11.99 -3.71
CA LEU A 89 -10.50 12.85 -4.85
C LEU A 89 -12.00 12.84 -5.22
N ARG A 90 -12.70 11.73 -4.94
CA ARG A 90 -14.16 11.61 -5.16
C ARG A 90 -15.00 12.14 -4.00
N ALA A 91 -14.39 12.45 -2.85
CA ALA A 91 -15.12 12.86 -1.67
C ALA A 91 -15.78 14.24 -1.87
N THR A 92 -17.05 14.36 -1.50
CA THR A 92 -17.75 15.65 -1.46
C THR A 92 -17.22 16.55 -0.34
N ASP A 93 -16.76 15.93 0.77
CA ASP A 93 -16.08 16.59 1.88
C ASP A 93 -14.74 15.87 2.13
N LEU A 94 -13.67 16.49 1.64
CA LEU A 94 -12.31 15.96 1.74
C LEU A 94 -11.87 15.83 3.20
N ASP A 95 -12.15 16.82 4.03
CA ASP A 95 -11.72 16.85 5.43
C ASP A 95 -12.38 15.73 6.23
N SER A 96 -13.69 15.51 6.01
CA SER A 96 -14.40 14.39 6.61
C SER A 96 -13.82 13.06 6.14
N LYS A 97 -13.49 12.93 4.85
CA LYS A 97 -12.92 11.70 4.31
C LYS A 97 -11.54 11.39 4.86
N VAL A 98 -10.68 12.39 4.98
CA VAL A 98 -9.35 12.24 5.59
C VAL A 98 -9.50 11.79 7.04
N ARG A 99 -10.39 12.40 7.85
CA ARG A 99 -10.65 11.95 9.23
C ARG A 99 -11.11 10.49 9.27
N GLU A 100 -12.07 10.14 8.43
CA GLU A 100 -12.59 8.77 8.29
C GLU A 100 -11.50 7.74 7.96
N LEU A 101 -10.40 8.13 7.30
CA LEU A 101 -9.32 7.22 6.94
C LEU A 101 -8.11 7.31 7.88
N SER A 102 -7.91 8.42 8.61
CA SER A 102 -6.67 8.68 9.37
C SER A 102 -6.64 8.17 10.84
N GLY A 103 -7.67 7.45 11.29
CA GLY A 103 -7.72 6.81 12.62
C GLY A 103 -7.85 7.77 13.81
N ARG A 104 -8.17 9.05 13.59
CA ARG A 104 -8.28 10.08 14.65
C ARG A 104 -9.69 10.61 14.80
#